data_AF-A0A9D2BMB6-F1
#
_entry.id   AF-A0A9D2BMB6-F1
#
_cell.length_a   1.000
_cell.length_b   1.000
_cell.length_c   1.000
_cell.angle_alpha   90.00
_cell.angle_beta   90.00
_cell.angle_gamma   90.00
#
_symmetry.space_group_name_H-M   'P 1'
#
loop_
_entity.id
_entity.type
_entity.pdbx_description
1 polymer ?
#
loop_
_entity_poly.entity_id
_entity_poly.type
_entity_poly.pdbx_seq_one_letter_code
_entity_poly.pdbx_strand_id
1 'polypeptide(L)'
;MLYIKEDVKEQAMEKYGFKKCKKPYNMLYYLCIAKGIQVIYIGEGIFVQHWEDDDPRIHKRPNCRYRSDDTVTDILFDMIQDGFVVKKPF
;
A
#
# COMPACT_ATOMS: atom_id res chain seq x y z
N MET A 1 2.36 -14.71 5.87
CA MET A 1 2.49 -13.33 5.34
C MET A 1 1.11 -12.81 4.91
N LEU A 2 0.88 -11.49 4.86
CA LEU A 2 -0.37 -10.91 4.35
C LEU A 2 -0.30 -10.72 2.83
N TYR A 3 -1.40 -11.01 2.15
CA TYR A 3 -1.53 -10.90 0.69
C TYR A 3 -2.87 -10.30 0.32
N ILE A 4 -2.93 -9.68 -0.86
CA ILE A 4 -4.20 -9.30 -1.48
C ILE A 4 -4.82 -10.52 -2.16
N LYS A 5 -6.13 -10.66 -2.03
CA LYS A 5 -6.91 -11.62 -2.82
C LYS A 5 -6.93 -11.18 -4.28
N GLU A 6 -6.48 -12.06 -5.18
CA GLU A 6 -6.25 -11.69 -6.59
C GLU A 6 -7.55 -11.31 -7.33
N ASP A 7 -8.70 -11.90 -6.98
CA ASP A 7 -10.02 -11.64 -7.57
C ASP A 7 -10.56 -10.24 -7.27
N VAL A 8 -10.08 -9.59 -6.21
CA VAL A 8 -10.55 -8.27 -5.74
C VAL A 8 -9.42 -7.23 -5.71
N LYS A 9 -8.28 -7.55 -6.31
CA LYS A 9 -7.07 -6.71 -6.25
C LYS A 9 -7.29 -5.33 -6.85
N GLU A 10 -7.85 -5.24 -8.05
CA GLU A 10 -8.10 -3.96 -8.71
C GLU A 10 -9.08 -3.10 -7.92
N GLN A 11 -10.18 -3.70 -7.43
CA GLN A 11 -11.16 -3.05 -6.58
C GLN A 11 -10.52 -2.49 -5.28
N ALA A 12 -9.66 -3.27 -4.63
CA ALA A 12 -8.95 -2.84 -3.44
C ALA A 12 -8.00 -1.66 -3.74
N MET A 13 -7.28 -1.71 -4.88
CA MET A 13 -6.36 -0.64 -5.27
C MET A 13 -7.12 0.66 -5.50
N GLU A 14 -8.26 0.60 -6.19
CA GLU A 14 -9.10 1.76 -6.46
C GLU A 14 -9.72 2.33 -5.18
N LYS A 15 -10.35 1.50 -4.33
CA LYS A 15 -11.02 1.94 -3.11
C LYS A 15 -10.07 2.67 -2.15
N TYR A 16 -8.88 2.12 -1.94
CA TYR A 16 -7.89 2.70 -1.03
C TYR A 16 -7.00 3.75 -1.70
N GLY A 17 -7.04 3.86 -3.03
CA GLY A 17 -6.27 4.84 -3.80
C GLY A 17 -4.80 4.47 -3.93
N PHE A 18 -4.47 3.18 -3.94
CA PHE A 18 -3.13 2.71 -4.29
C PHE A 18 -2.80 3.10 -5.73
N LYS A 19 -1.55 3.48 -5.96
CA LYS A 19 -1.05 3.79 -7.31
C LYS A 19 -0.03 2.76 -7.74
N LYS A 20 -0.02 2.45 -9.04
CA LYS A 20 1.03 1.61 -9.62
C LYS A 20 2.36 2.36 -9.60
N CYS A 21 3.42 1.69 -9.16
CA CYS A 21 4.78 2.23 -9.23
C CYS A 21 5.20 2.44 -10.68
N LYS A 22 6.13 3.38 -10.91
CA LYS A 22 6.72 3.60 -12.24
C LYS A 22 7.77 2.54 -12.54
N LYS A 23 8.09 2.34 -13.82
CA LYS A 23 9.22 1.51 -14.24
C LYS A 23 10.52 1.98 -13.55
N PRO A 24 11.41 1.07 -13.13
CA PRO A 24 11.35 -0.38 -13.32
C PRO A 24 10.47 -1.14 -12.32
N TYR A 25 9.86 -0.45 -11.35
CA TYR A 25 9.14 -1.05 -10.22
C TYR A 25 7.64 -1.28 -10.47
N ASN A 26 7.18 -1.27 -11.72
CA ASN A 26 5.76 -1.31 -12.08
C ASN A 26 5.05 -2.64 -11.79
N MET A 27 5.72 -3.60 -11.14
CA MET A 27 5.13 -4.78 -10.54
C MET A 27 4.51 -4.52 -9.16
N LEU A 28 4.76 -3.34 -8.56
CA LEU A 28 4.26 -2.94 -7.25
C LEU A 28 3.17 -1.87 -7.35
N TYR A 29 2.26 -1.88 -6.38
CA TYR A 29 1.42 -0.73 -6.02
C TYR A 29 1.94 -0.10 -4.73
N TYR A 30 1.68 1.20 -4.53
CA TYR A 30 2.07 1.94 -3.34
C TYR A 30 0.99 2.91 -2.84
N LEU A 31 0.97 3.11 -1.52
CA LEU A 31 0.19 4.13 -0.84
C LEU A 31 1.07 4.77 0.25
N CYS A 32 1.24 6.09 0.20
CA CYS A 32 2.01 6.82 1.20
C CYS A 32 1.10 7.23 2.36
N ILE A 33 1.57 7.01 3.58
CA ILE A 33 0.88 7.36 4.83
C ILE A 33 1.72 8.43 5.53
N ALA A 34 1.17 9.65 5.67
CA ALA A 34 1.86 10.76 6.31
C ALA A 34 2.16 10.47 7.78
N LYS A 35 1.16 9.91 8.48
CA LYS A 35 1.29 9.56 9.89
C LYS A 35 2.21 8.37 10.05
N GLY A 36 3.35 8.59 10.70
CA GLY A 36 4.42 7.60 10.83
C GLY A 36 5.44 7.61 9.68
N ILE A 37 5.23 8.42 8.64
CA ILE A 37 6.16 8.59 7.51
C ILE A 37 6.48 7.21 6.89
N GLN A 38 5.44 6.54 6.39
CA GLN A 38 5.49 5.16 5.92
C GLN A 38 4.85 4.98 4.55
N VAL A 39 5.21 3.90 3.87
CA VAL A 39 4.63 3.50 2.59
C VAL A 39 4.21 2.04 2.67
N ILE A 40 2.97 1.77 2.25
CA ILE A 40 2.47 0.42 2.03
C ILE A 40 2.74 0.05 0.58
N TYR A 41 3.44 -1.06 0.35
CA TYR A 41 3.63 -1.66 -0.97
C TYR A 41 2.85 -2.96 -1.10
N ILE A 42 2.26 -3.16 -2.28
CA ILE A 42 1.53 -4.38 -2.64
C ILE A 42 2.19 -4.99 -3.87
N GLY A 43 2.68 -6.22 -3.73
CA GLY A 43 3.29 -7.06 -4.78
C GLY A 43 2.95 -8.53 -4.52
N GLU A 44 3.96 -9.38 -4.41
CA GLU A 44 3.82 -10.76 -3.91
C GLU A 44 3.70 -10.80 -2.37
N GLY A 45 2.77 -10.01 -1.85
CA GLY A 45 2.62 -9.73 -0.43
C GLY A 45 2.39 -8.25 -0.16
N ILE A 46 2.08 -7.95 1.10
CA ILE A 46 1.96 -6.59 1.61
C ILE A 46 3.21 -6.27 2.43
N PHE A 47 3.88 -5.18 2.09
CA PHE A 47 5.11 -4.73 2.72
C PHE A 47 4.94 -3.31 3.23
N VAL A 48 5.57 -3.00 4.36
CA VAL A 48 5.55 -1.65 4.94
C VAL A 48 7.00 -1.25 5.18
N GLN A 49 7.33 -0.02 4.81
CA GLN A 49 8.64 0.57 5.09
C GLN A 49 8.48 2.05 5.41
N HIS A 50 9.53 2.65 5.95
CA HIS A 50 9.60 4.10 6.07
C HIS A 50 9.68 4.74 4.68
N TRP A 51 9.11 5.95 4.61
CA TRP A 51 9.26 6.81 3.45
C TRP A 51 10.63 7.47 3.53
N GLU A 52 11.54 6.99 2.70
CA GLU A 52 12.87 7.57 2.52
C GLU A 52 12.87 8.57 1.34
N ASP A 53 13.59 9.69 1.50
CA ASP A 53 13.67 10.75 0.51
C ASP A 53 14.37 10.33 -0.79
N ASP A 54 15.15 9.24 -0.76
CA ASP A 54 15.91 8.64 -1.85
C ASP A 54 15.26 7.36 -2.46
N ASP A 55 14.01 7.03 -2.07
CA ASP A 55 13.26 5.91 -2.65
C ASP A 55 12.77 6.16 -4.11
N PRO A 56 13.35 5.47 -5.12
CA PRO A 56 13.07 5.69 -6.54
C PRO A 56 11.61 5.47 -6.97
N ARG A 57 10.80 4.84 -6.11
CA ARG A 57 9.41 4.46 -6.41
C ARG A 57 8.41 5.62 -6.25
N ILE A 58 8.75 6.68 -5.52
CA ILE A 58 7.78 7.72 -5.06
C ILE A 58 8.13 9.18 -5.46
N HIS A 59 9.31 9.42 -6.03
CA HIS A 59 10.02 10.70 -5.99
C HIS A 59 9.44 11.98 -6.60
N LYS A 60 8.38 11.97 -7.41
CA LYS A 60 7.90 13.22 -8.01
C LYS A 60 6.75 13.86 -7.25
N ARG A 61 5.82 13.03 -6.77
CA ARG A 61 4.61 13.44 -6.05
C ARG A 61 4.17 12.27 -5.19
N PRO A 62 4.47 12.29 -3.89
CA PRO A 62 4.05 11.25 -2.95
C PRO A 62 2.53 11.07 -3.01
N ASN A 63 2.08 9.82 -3.06
CA ASN A 63 0.66 9.50 -3.09
C ASN A 63 0.11 9.46 -1.67
N CYS A 64 0.04 10.62 -1.04
CA CYS A 64 -0.25 10.75 0.39
C CYS A 64 -1.54 11.53 0.64
N ARG A 65 -2.38 11.01 1.53
CA ARG A 65 -3.52 11.73 2.09
C ARG A 65 -3.06 12.51 3.32
N TYR A 66 -2.37 13.64 3.13
CA TYR A 66 -1.74 14.40 4.22
C TYR A 66 -2.67 14.86 5.37
N ARG A 67 -3.98 14.91 5.13
CA ARG A 67 -5.00 15.28 6.14
C ARG A 67 -5.61 14.08 6.86
N SER A 68 -5.31 12.86 6.42
CA SER A 68 -5.79 11.65 7.10
C SER A 68 -4.97 11.43 8.37
N ASP A 69 -5.68 11.03 9.42
CA ASP A 69 -5.12 10.61 10.70
C ASP A 69 -4.88 9.11 10.79
N ASP A 70 -5.09 8.38 9.69
CA ASP A 70 -4.97 6.94 9.61
C ASP A 70 -3.49 6.55 9.61
N THR A 71 -3.15 5.56 10.42
CA THR A 71 -1.86 4.89 10.40
C THR A 71 -1.87 3.75 9.37
N VAL A 72 -0.70 3.18 9.10
CA VAL A 72 -0.61 1.94 8.32
C VAL A 72 -1.49 0.84 8.91
N THR A 73 -1.53 0.71 10.24
CA THR A 73 -2.33 -0.31 10.91
C THR A 73 -3.81 -0.12 10.66
N ASP A 74 -4.31 1.12 10.71
CA ASP A 74 -5.72 1.44 10.46
C ASP A 74 -6.11 1.05 9.03
N ILE A 75 -5.31 1.47 8.04
CA ILE A 75 -5.55 1.12 6.63
C ILE A 75 -5.53 -0.39 6.40
N LEU A 76 -4.53 -1.11 6.95
CA LEU A 76 -4.46 -2.56 6.80
C LEU A 76 -5.61 -3.28 7.50
N PHE A 77 -6.05 -2.79 8.65
CA PHE A 77 -7.19 -3.33 9.38
C PHE A 77 -8.48 -3.16 8.57
N ASP A 78 -8.72 -1.97 8.00
CA ASP A 78 -9.88 -1.73 7.13
C ASP A 78 -9.86 -2.65 5.91
N MET A 79 -8.70 -2.82 5.26
CA MET A 79 -8.55 -3.74 4.12
C MET A 79 -8.82 -5.20 4.49
N ILE A 80 -8.52 -5.60 5.73
CA ILE A 80 -8.84 -6.92 6.27
C ILE A 80 -10.36 -7.03 6.53
N GLN A 81 -10.97 -6.03 7.16
CA GLN A 81 -12.41 -6.02 7.44
C GLN A 81 -13.27 -6.03 6.17
N ASP A 82 -12.83 -5.32 5.14
CA ASP A 82 -13.43 -5.36 3.80
C ASP A 82 -13.24 -6.70 3.08
N GLY A 83 -12.40 -7.58 3.62
CA GLY A 83 -12.14 -8.90 3.05
C GLY A 83 -11.21 -8.88 1.83
N PHE A 84 -10.42 -7.83 1.61
CA PHE A 84 -9.44 -7.77 0.51
C PHE A 84 -8.13 -8.50 0.83
N VAL A 85 -7.83 -8.69 2.11
CA VAL A 85 -6.56 -9.25 2.59
C VAL A 85 -6.77 -10.68 3.09
N VAL A 86 -5.81 -11.55 2.78
CA VAL A 86 -5.70 -12.91 3.35
C VAL A 86 -4.34 -13.11 4.00
N LYS A 87 -4.33 -13.85 5.10
CA LYS A 87 -3.10 -14.38 5.68
C LYS A 87 -2.86 -15.77 5.09
N LYS A 88 -1.77 -15.95 4.35
CA LYS A 88 -1.34 -17.30 3.94
C LYS A 88 -0.34 -17.84 4.98
N PRO A 89 -0.57 -19.06 5.52
CA PRO A 89 0.47 -19.79 6.23
C PRO A 89 1.60 -20.13 5.24
N PHE A 90 2.82 -20.24 5.77
CA PHE A 90 3.96 -20.74 5.02
C PHE A 90 3.78 -22.22 4.71
#